data_AF-A0A7W8E2C9-F1
#
_entry.id   AF-A0A7W8E2C9-F1
#
_cell.length_a   1.000
_cell.length_b   1.000
_cell.length_c   1.000
_cell.angle_alpha   90.00
_cell.angle_beta   90.00
_cell.angle_gamma   90.00
#
_symmetry.space_group_name_H-M   'P 1'
#
loop_
_entity.id
_entity.type
_entity.pdbx_description
1 polymer ?
#
loop_
_entity_poly.entity_id
_entity_poly.type
_entity_poly.pdbx_seq_one_letter_code
_entity_poly.pdbx_strand_id
1 'polypeptide(L)'
;MPNGWRVTFLEEDLKTPLPRQMIFQDSIKVIEMALRGGAGKVLADRQAIEHGISLGRGSAWLNLTTEQYVKLKTGARNVRS
;
A
#
# COMPACT_ATOMS: atom_id res chain seq x y z
N MET A 1 -19.17 -2.19 10.90
CA MET A 1 -18.49 -2.91 9.79
C MET A 1 -17.04 -3.13 10.25
N PRO A 2 -16.18 -4.00 9.69
CA PRO A 2 -14.76 -3.97 10.07
C PRO A 2 -14.16 -2.73 9.39
N ASN A 3 -14.24 -1.59 10.08
CA ASN A 3 -14.16 -0.24 9.54
C ASN A 3 -12.71 0.10 9.13
N GLY A 4 -12.31 -0.06 7.86
CA GLY A 4 -10.98 0.39 7.43
C GLY A 4 -10.52 -0.10 6.07
N TRP A 5 -9.50 0.57 5.54
CA TRP A 5 -8.81 0.29 4.29
C TRP A 5 -7.83 -0.87 4.46
N ARG A 6 -8.13 -2.00 3.82
CA ARG A 6 -7.21 -3.14 3.76
C ARG A 6 -6.26 -2.99 2.57
N VAL A 7 -4.98 -2.82 2.87
CA VAL A 7 -3.91 -2.74 1.89
C VAL A 7 -3.19 -4.08 1.86
N THR A 8 -3.16 -4.69 0.67
CA THR A 8 -2.41 -5.92 0.39
C THR A 8 -1.31 -5.56 -0.59
N PHE A 9 -0.12 -6.12 -0.37
CA PHE A 9 1.00 -5.93 -1.28
C PHE A 9 1.10 -7.15 -2.19
N LEU A 10 1.32 -6.91 -3.48
CA LEU A 10 1.52 -7.96 -4.48
C LEU A 10 2.96 -7.85 -5.01
N GLU A 11 3.53 -8.97 -5.43
CA GLU A 11 4.77 -8.98 -6.22
C GLU A 11 4.55 -8.30 -7.58
N GLU A 12 5.63 -8.07 -8.33
CA GLU A 12 5.59 -7.45 -9.67
C GLU A 12 4.69 -8.21 -10.67
N ASP A 13 4.39 -9.47 -10.38
CA ASP A 13 3.46 -10.30 -11.16
C ASP A 13 1.98 -9.95 -10.96
N LEU A 14 1.66 -9.05 -10.02
CA LEU A 14 0.30 -8.65 -9.58
C LEU A 14 -0.60 -9.83 -9.16
N LYS A 15 0.00 -10.99 -8.87
CA LYS A 15 -0.71 -12.24 -8.61
C LYS A 15 -0.29 -12.85 -7.29
N THR A 16 1.00 -12.78 -6.98
CA THR A 16 1.56 -13.35 -5.75
C THR A 16 1.39 -12.34 -4.62
N PRO A 17 0.49 -12.58 -3.66
CA PRO A 17 0.36 -11.71 -2.52
C PRO A 17 1.56 -11.87 -1.59
N LEU A 18 2.13 -10.75 -1.18
CA LEU A 18 3.10 -10.72 -0.10
C LEU A 18 2.37 -11.01 1.23
N PRO A 19 3.05 -11.67 2.18
CA PRO A 19 2.45 -12.07 3.46
C PRO A 19 2.05 -10.87 4.34
N ARG A 20 2.50 -9.67 4.00
CA ARG A 20 2.20 -8.45 4.73
C ARG A 20 0.85 -7.88 4.29
N GLN A 21 -0.02 -7.63 5.26
CA GLN A 21 -1.24 -6.85 5.07
C GLN A 21 -1.26 -5.71 6.08
N MET A 22 -1.78 -4.56 5.66
CA MET A 22 -1.97 -3.40 6.53
C MET A 22 -3.43 -2.99 6.52
N ILE A 23 -3.95 -2.58 7.67
CA ILE A 23 -5.30 -2.05 7.78
C ILE A 23 -5.18 -0.62 8.30
N PHE A 24 -5.68 0.33 7.51
CA PHE A 24 -5.70 1.75 7.86
C PHE A 24 -7.13 2.17 8.15
N GLN A 25 -7.34 2.93 9.23
CA GLN A 25 -8.66 3.51 9.51
C GLN A 25 -8.97 4.71 8.60
N ASP A 26 -7.92 5.35 8.09
CA ASP A 26 -7.98 6.59 7.31
C ASP A 26 -7.37 6.38 5.94
N SER A 27 -8.11 6.79 4.89
CA SER A 27 -7.65 6.81 3.50
C SER A 27 -6.41 7.69 3.32
N ILE A 28 -6.27 8.78 4.07
CA ILE A 28 -5.11 9.68 3.96
C ILE A 28 -3.81 8.94 4.31
N LYS A 29 -3.84 8.05 5.32
CA LYS A 29 -2.68 7.22 5.67
C LYS A 29 -2.31 6.22 4.56
N VAL A 30 -3.29 5.77 3.78
CA VAL A 30 -3.04 4.93 2.59
C VAL A 30 -2.29 5.72 1.52
N ILE A 31 -2.70 6.97 1.27
CA ILE A 31 -2.03 7.87 0.33
C ILE A 31 -0.60 8.14 0.79
N GLU A 32 -0.41 8.54 2.05
CA GLU A 32 0.93 8.82 2.59
C GLU A 32 1.85 7.59 2.50
N MET A 33 1.33 6.39 2.78
CA MET A 33 2.09 5.15 2.65
C MET A 33 2.51 4.91 1.20
N ALA A 34 1.59 5.06 0.25
CA ALA A 34 1.88 4.89 -1.16
C ALA A 34 2.91 5.92 -1.65
N LEU A 35 2.76 7.19 -1.26
CA LEU A 35 3.71 8.26 -1.59
C LEU A 35 5.11 7.98 -1.01
N ARG A 36 5.20 7.58 0.26
CA ARG A 36 6.47 7.18 0.91
C ARG A 36 7.07 5.93 0.28
N GLY A 37 6.22 5.03 -0.22
CA GLY A 37 6.59 3.85 -1.00
C GLY A 37 6.97 4.15 -2.45
N GLY A 38 7.04 5.43 -2.86
CA GLY A 38 7.48 5.82 -4.19
C GLY A 38 6.41 5.83 -5.27
N ALA A 39 5.13 5.66 -4.91
CA ALA A 39 3.96 5.77 -5.81
C ALA A 39 3.56 7.22 -6.10
N GLY A 40 4.43 8.18 -5.81
CA GLY A 40 4.16 9.62 -5.97
C GLY A 40 5.20 10.34 -6.80
N LYS A 41 6.12 9.61 -7.43
CA LYS A 41 7.16 10.21 -8.29
C LYS A 41 6.58 10.79 -9.57
N VAL A 42 5.36 10.38 -9.96
CA VAL A 42 4.63 10.91 -11.11
C VAL A 42 3.24 11.38 -10.67
N LEU A 43 2.79 12.54 -11.17
CA LEU A 43 1.49 13.14 -10.85
C LEU A 43 0.31 12.17 -11.14
N ALA A 44 0.48 11.32 -12.15
CA ALA A 44 -0.48 10.30 -12.56
C ALA A 44 -0.71 9.22 -11.48
N ASP A 45 0.35 8.79 -10.79
CA ASP A 45 0.23 7.75 -9.76
C ASP A 45 -0.55 8.29 -8.55
N ARG A 46 -0.32 9.56 -8.19
CA ARG A 46 -1.08 10.23 -7.13
C ARG A 46 -2.56 10.32 -7.47
N GLN A 47 -2.89 10.74 -8.70
CA GLN A 47 -4.29 10.81 -9.15
C GLN A 47 -4.94 9.42 -9.17
N ALA A 48 -4.22 8.37 -9.57
CA ALA A 48 -4.74 7.00 -9.55
C ALA A 48 -5.08 6.54 -8.13
N ILE A 49 -4.24 6.86 -7.14
CA ILE A 49 -4.49 6.54 -5.72
C ILE A 49 -5.69 7.32 -5.18
N GLU A 50 -5.71 8.65 -5.39
CA GLU A 50 -6.80 9.52 -4.93
C GLU A 50 -8.14 9.08 -5.56
N HIS A 51 -8.14 8.73 -6.84
CA HIS A 51 -9.30 8.20 -7.53
C HIS A 51 -9.73 6.83 -6.98
N GLY A 52 -8.79 5.92 -6.74
CA GLY A 52 -9.09 4.63 -6.11
C GLY A 52 -9.70 4.77 -4.72
N ILE A 53 -9.26 5.76 -3.94
CA ILE A 53 -9.86 6.08 -2.65
C ILE A 53 -11.28 6.61 -2.81
N SER A 54 -11.51 7.52 -3.77
CA SER A 54 -12.85 8.00 -4.08
C SER A 54 -13.81 6.88 -4.49
N LEU A 55 -13.30 5.82 -5.12
CA LEU A 55 -14.07 4.64 -5.53
C LEU A 55 -14.22 3.59 -4.41
N GLY A 56 -13.60 3.78 -3.25
CA GLY A 56 -13.60 2.79 -2.17
C GLY A 56 -12.64 1.60 -2.38
N ARG A 57 -11.89 1.58 -3.50
CA ARG A 57 -10.95 0.50 -3.87
C ARG A 57 -9.98 0.96 -4.96
N GLY A 58 -8.74 0.48 -4.91
CA GLY A 58 -7.74 0.77 -5.94
C GLY A 58 -6.43 0.02 -5.75
N SER A 59 -5.50 0.26 -6.66
CA SER A 59 -4.15 -0.31 -6.66
C SER A 59 -3.18 0.75 -7.16
N ALA A 60 -1.94 0.72 -6.63
CA ALA A 60 -0.88 1.61 -7.06
C ALA A 60 0.46 0.89 -7.05
N TRP A 61 1.34 1.27 -7.96
CA TRP A 61 2.70 0.76 -8.03
C TRP A 61 3.58 1.47 -7.00
N LEU A 62 4.34 0.70 -6.22
CA LEU A 62 5.31 1.22 -5.26
C LEU A 62 6.72 1.06 -5.84
N ASN A 63 7.54 2.10 -5.72
CA ASN A 63 8.97 2.07 -6.03
C ASN A 63 9.76 1.96 -4.73
N LEU A 64 9.81 0.74 -4.18
CA LEU A 64 10.47 0.45 -2.91
C LEU A 64 11.98 0.28 -3.09
N THR A 65 12.74 0.64 -2.07
CA THR A 65 14.15 0.21 -1.99
C THR A 65 14.23 -1.28 -1.65
N THR A 66 15.35 -1.92 -1.97
CA THR A 66 15.60 -3.34 -1.64
C THR A 66 15.34 -3.63 -0.15
N GLU A 67 15.75 -2.73 0.75
CA GLU A 67 15.53 -2.88 2.19
C GLU A 67 14.03 -2.82 2.55
N GLN A 68 13.26 -1.92 1.94
CA GLN A 68 11.82 -1.82 2.17
C GLN A 68 11.07 -3.05 1.62
N TYR A 69 11.44 -3.52 0.44
CA TYR A 69 10.90 -4.72 -0.16
C TYR A 69 11.16 -5.96 0.72
N VAL A 70 12.40 -6.13 1.20
CA VAL A 70 12.74 -7.22 2.13
C VAL A 70 11.94 -7.12 3.43
N LYS A 71 11.68 -5.92 3.96
CA LYS A 71 10.83 -5.72 5.15
C LYS A 71 9.36 -6.13 4.91
N LEU A 72 8.83 -5.90 3.71
CA LEU A 72 7.49 -6.37 3.34
C LEU A 72 7.44 -7.90 3.19
N LYS A 73 8.48 -8.49 2.60
CA LYS A 73 8.57 -9.94 2.36
C LYS A 73 8.83 -10.74 3.63
N THR A 74 9.65 -10.21 4.53
CA THR A 74 10.03 -10.88 5.80
C THR A 74 8.92 -10.80 6.85
N GLY A 75 7.88 -10.00 6.64
CA GLY A 75 6.70 -9.97 7.49
C GLY A 75 7.04 -9.66 8.95
N ALA A 76 7.53 -8.45 9.24
CA ALA A 76 7.80 -8.03 10.61
C ALA A 76 6.51 -8.05 11.45
N ARG A 77 6.24 -9.15 12.14
CA ARG A 77 5.07 -9.46 12.98
C ARG A 77 4.90 -8.44 14.14
N ASN A 78 4.67 -7.17 13.84
CA ASN A 78 4.33 -6.14 14.82
C ASN A 78 2.80 -6.03 14.89
N VAL A 79 2.26 -6.91 15.72
CA VAL A 79 1.15 -6.56 16.61
C VAL A 79 1.67 -5.50 17.58
N ARG A 80 0.80 -4.55 17.96
CA ARG A 80 0.93 -3.44 18.96
C ARG A 80 0.98 -2.07 18.28
N SER A 81 0.17 -1.08 18.65
CA SER A 81 -1.01 -0.98 19.53
C SER A 81 -1.76 0.27 19.10
#